data_AF-A0A933HP73-F1
#
_entry.id   AF-A0A933HP73-F1
#
_cell.length_a   1.000
_cell.length_b   1.000
_cell.length_c   1.000
_cell.angle_alpha   90.00
_cell.angle_beta   90.00
_cell.angle_gamma   90.00
#
_symmetry.space_group_name_H-M   'P 1'
#
loop_
_entity.id
_entity.type
_entity.pdbx_description
1 polymer ?
#
loop_
_entity_poly.entity_id
_entity_poly.type
_entity_poly.pdbx_seq_one_letter_code
_entity_poly.pdbx_strand_id
1 'polypeptide(L)'
;MKENRLKYLTAKERRALREYVERLRAEFGADIQRVFLYGSKVRGDFDAESDIDVCIVVRNLDAQKRRALTALGIDIDLKHNVLLGDFIVDEARFELMSKYREPLYQALMTEGIELWMTKSKPSSRKKWNAPTMTSVSRKRSKPKAGIAKPLAAHTMPSLRQQAQRSSPRASRAKNTRA
;
A
#
# COMPACT_ATOMS: atom_id res chain seq x y z
N MET A 1 5.70 10.45 23.88
CA MET A 1 5.31 10.85 22.51
C MET A 1 5.57 12.35 22.37
N LYS A 2 6.13 12.84 21.25
CA LYS A 2 6.28 14.30 21.06
C LYS A 2 4.89 14.91 20.90
N GLU A 3 4.42 15.60 21.94
CA GLU A 3 3.04 16.06 22.12
C GLU A 3 2.52 16.94 20.97
N ASN A 4 3.41 17.68 20.30
CA ASN A 4 3.09 18.56 19.18
C ASN A 4 2.59 17.83 17.91
N ARG A 5 2.88 16.53 17.74
CA ARG A 5 2.45 15.78 16.54
C ARG A 5 1.04 15.19 16.67
N LEU A 6 0.44 15.19 17.87
CA LEU A 6 -0.93 14.70 18.13
C LEU A 6 -1.94 15.84 18.33
N LYS A 7 -1.60 17.04 17.81
CA LYS A 7 -2.32 18.29 18.09
C LYS A 7 -3.76 18.31 17.54
N TYR A 8 -4.03 17.55 16.48
CA TYR A 8 -5.33 17.49 15.83
C TYR A 8 -6.28 16.44 16.41
N LEU A 9 -5.77 15.55 17.27
CA LEU A 9 -6.61 14.64 18.02
C LEU A 9 -7.31 15.40 19.16
N THR A 10 -8.54 15.04 19.48
CA THR A 10 -9.22 15.51 20.68
C THR A 10 -8.65 14.84 21.94
N ALA A 11 -8.98 15.35 23.12
CA ALA A 11 -8.56 14.71 24.37
C ALA A 11 -9.08 13.26 24.50
N LYS A 12 -10.27 13.01 23.95
CA LYS A 12 -10.95 11.70 23.93
C LYS A 12 -10.25 10.73 22.99
N GLU A 13 -9.99 11.14 21.75
CA GLU A 13 -9.24 10.34 20.77
C GLU A 13 -7.81 10.03 21.27
N ARG A 14 -7.13 11.01 21.91
CA ARG A 14 -5.83 10.76 22.53
C ARG A 14 -5.88 9.74 23.67
N ARG A 15 -6.97 9.69 24.45
CA ARG A 15 -7.15 8.67 25.50
C ARG A 15 -7.36 7.29 24.88
N ALA A 16 -8.25 7.20 23.88
CA ALA A 16 -8.50 5.97 23.13
C ALA A 16 -7.22 5.41 22.50
N LEU A 17 -6.47 6.25 21.79
CA LEU A 17 -5.23 5.84 21.12
C LEU A 17 -4.16 5.37 22.11
N ARG A 18 -4.02 6.03 23.26
CA ARG A 18 -3.08 5.59 24.31
C ARG A 18 -3.47 4.22 24.84
N GLU A 19 -4.73 4.04 25.22
CA GLU A 19 -5.21 2.76 25.74
C GLU A 19 -5.08 1.64 24.69
N TYR A 20 -5.40 1.92 23.42
CA TYR A 20 -5.24 0.96 22.34
C TYR A 20 -3.79 0.50 22.20
N VAL A 21 -2.83 1.44 22.16
CA VAL A 21 -1.39 1.09 22.08
C VAL A 21 -0.93 0.33 23.32
N GLU A 22 -1.43 0.65 24.51
CA GLU A 22 -1.11 -0.07 25.75
C GLU A 22 -1.63 -1.50 25.72
N ARG A 23 -2.88 -1.72 25.30
CA ARG A 23 -3.45 -3.07 25.15
C ARG A 23 -2.76 -3.88 24.05
N LEU A 24 -2.45 -3.25 22.91
CA LEU A 24 -1.65 -3.88 21.85
C LEU A 24 -0.29 -4.39 22.38
N ARG A 25 0.38 -3.60 23.23
CA ARG A 25 1.64 -3.99 23.86
C ARG A 25 1.47 -5.15 24.84
N ALA A 26 0.43 -5.10 25.67
CA ALA A 26 0.20 -6.10 26.70
C ALA A 26 -0.25 -7.45 26.11
N GLU A 27 -1.17 -7.43 25.14
CA GLU A 27 -1.81 -8.62 24.60
C GLU A 27 -1.05 -9.21 23.40
N PHE A 28 -0.38 -8.36 22.59
CA PHE A 28 0.25 -8.76 21.32
C PHE A 28 1.72 -8.30 21.21
N GLY A 29 2.35 -7.95 22.34
CA GLY A 29 3.75 -7.50 22.47
C GLY A 29 4.78 -8.30 21.67
N ALA A 30 4.59 -9.63 21.67
CA ALA A 30 5.49 -10.55 21.00
C ALA A 30 5.29 -10.58 19.48
N ASP A 31 4.11 -10.23 18.96
CA ASP A 31 3.78 -10.36 17.54
C ASP A 31 3.89 -9.04 16.79
N ILE A 32 3.60 -7.91 17.43
CA ILE A 32 3.60 -6.59 16.79
C ILE A 32 5.03 -6.08 16.61
N GLN A 33 5.33 -5.65 15.38
CA GLN A 33 6.58 -5.01 15.03
C GLN A 33 6.51 -3.50 15.17
N ARG A 34 5.47 -2.89 14.58
CA ARG A 34 5.30 -1.44 14.50
C ARG A 34 3.85 -1.04 14.56
N VAL A 35 3.60 0.14 15.13
CA VAL A 35 2.28 0.80 15.14
C VAL A 35 2.47 2.24 14.72
N PHE A 36 1.72 2.67 13.71
CA PHE A 36 1.73 4.02 13.19
C PHE A 36 0.35 4.67 13.31
N LEU A 37 0.30 5.92 13.71
CA LEU A 37 -0.85 6.80 13.45
C LEU A 37 -0.60 7.51 12.12
N TYR A 38 -1.61 7.57 11.26
CA TYR A 38 -1.53 8.29 9.98
C TYR A 38 -2.88 8.96 9.65
N GLY A 39 -3.06 9.35 8.39
CA GLY A 39 -4.37 9.82 7.92
C GLY A 39 -4.63 11.29 8.18
N SER A 40 -5.89 11.67 8.04
CA SER A 40 -6.29 13.08 8.00
C SER A 40 -6.05 13.81 9.32
N LYS A 41 -6.21 13.10 10.45
CA LYS A 41 -5.90 13.61 11.80
C LYS A 41 -4.41 13.85 12.02
N VAL A 42 -3.52 13.32 11.18
CA VAL A 42 -2.08 13.64 11.22
C VAL A 42 -1.75 14.81 10.31
N ARG A 43 -2.31 14.84 9.10
CA ARG A 43 -2.09 15.92 8.12
C ARG A 43 -2.76 17.23 8.52
N GLY A 44 -3.92 17.17 9.19
CA GLY A 44 -4.73 18.32 9.57
C GLY A 44 -5.83 18.68 8.58
N ASP A 45 -6.10 17.82 7.59
CA ASP A 45 -7.17 17.94 6.59
C ASP A 45 -8.40 17.09 6.95
N PHE A 46 -8.66 16.91 8.25
CA PHE A 46 -9.77 16.12 8.77
C PHE A 46 -11.05 16.97 8.94
N ASP A 47 -12.18 16.29 8.99
CA ASP A 47 -13.49 16.84 9.34
C ASP A 47 -13.99 16.28 10.69
N ALA A 48 -15.21 16.67 11.08
CA ALA A 48 -15.81 16.26 12.34
C ALA A 48 -16.10 14.75 12.44
N GLU A 49 -16.25 14.07 11.29
CA GLU A 49 -16.60 12.65 11.21
C GLU A 49 -15.37 11.76 10.96
N SER A 50 -14.20 12.36 10.76
CA SER A 50 -12.97 11.65 10.43
C SER A 50 -12.51 10.69 11.53
N ASP A 51 -12.17 9.47 11.10
CA ASP A 51 -11.64 8.39 11.92
C ASP A 51 -10.20 8.65 12.42
N ILE A 52 -9.77 7.83 13.37
CA ILE A 52 -8.38 7.72 13.81
C ILE A 52 -7.72 6.55 13.04
N ASP A 53 -6.91 6.87 12.03
CA ASP A 53 -6.25 5.85 11.20
C ASP A 53 -4.98 5.28 11.85
N VAL A 54 -4.97 3.97 12.12
CA VAL A 54 -3.84 3.26 12.76
C VAL A 54 -3.38 2.10 11.89
N CYS A 55 -2.08 2.04 11.58
CA CYS A 55 -1.49 0.90 10.86
C CYS A 55 -0.70 0.04 11.84
N ILE A 56 -0.98 -1.27 11.83
CA ILE A 56 -0.34 -2.25 12.70
C ILE A 56 0.40 -3.26 11.82
N VAL A 57 1.71 -3.32 12.00
CA VAL A 57 2.57 -4.29 11.34
C VAL A 57 2.87 -5.41 12.33
N VAL A 58 2.41 -6.62 12.04
CA VAL A 58 2.68 -7.82 12.83
C VAL A 58 3.70 -8.72 12.13
N ARG A 59 4.40 -9.58 12.87
CA ARG A 59 5.35 -10.55 12.29
C ARG A 59 4.64 -11.54 11.36
N ASN A 60 3.61 -12.22 11.88
CA ASN A 60 2.84 -13.21 11.15
C ASN A 60 1.36 -13.05 11.47
N LEU A 61 0.54 -12.80 10.46
CA LEU A 61 -0.89 -12.54 10.62
C LEU A 61 -1.72 -13.73 10.16
N ASP A 62 -2.20 -14.51 11.12
CA ASP A 62 -3.20 -15.53 10.87
C ASP A 62 -4.62 -14.99 11.13
N ALA A 63 -5.64 -15.78 10.76
CA ALA A 63 -7.03 -15.39 10.90
C ALA A 63 -7.45 -15.17 12.37
N GLN A 64 -6.87 -15.93 13.32
CA GLN A 64 -7.20 -15.80 14.74
C GLN A 64 -6.64 -14.49 15.29
N LYS A 65 -5.37 -14.18 15.03
CA LYS A 65 -4.75 -12.90 15.41
C LYS A 65 -5.46 -11.72 14.78
N ARG A 66 -5.82 -11.80 13.49
CA ARG A 66 -6.59 -10.75 12.82
C ARG A 66 -7.91 -10.50 13.55
N ARG A 67 -8.68 -11.55 13.85
CA ARG A 67 -9.94 -11.43 14.59
C ARG A 67 -9.75 -10.81 15.97
N ALA A 68 -8.72 -11.23 16.70
CA ALA A 68 -8.44 -10.72 18.04
C ALA A 68 -8.02 -9.23 18.03
N LEU A 69 -7.17 -8.82 17.07
CA LEU A 69 -6.76 -7.42 16.90
C LEU A 69 -7.95 -6.53 16.50
N THR A 70 -8.80 -6.99 15.57
CA THR A 70 -10.01 -6.27 15.18
C THR A 70 -11.00 -6.16 16.34
N ALA A 71 -11.18 -7.23 17.13
CA ALA A 71 -12.03 -7.20 18.32
C ALA A 71 -11.51 -6.17 19.35
N LEU A 72 -10.19 -6.11 19.55
CA LEU A 72 -9.56 -5.10 20.40
C LEU A 72 -9.82 -3.67 19.90
N GLY A 73 -9.78 -3.43 18.58
CA GLY A 73 -10.15 -2.13 18.00
C GLY A 73 -11.60 -1.74 18.31
N ILE A 74 -12.53 -2.67 18.08
CA ILE A 74 -13.96 -2.48 18.36
C ILE A 74 -14.21 -2.18 19.86
N ASP A 75 -13.52 -2.88 20.76
CA ASP A 75 -13.62 -2.60 22.20
C ASP A 75 -13.24 -1.14 22.53
N ILE A 76 -12.18 -0.62 21.91
CA ILE A 76 -11.74 0.76 22.13
C ILE A 76 -12.73 1.74 21.54
N ASP A 77 -13.24 1.48 20.33
CA ASP A 77 -14.25 2.31 19.67
C ASP A 77 -15.49 2.45 20.54
N LEU A 78 -16.02 1.35 21.06
CA LEU A 78 -17.20 1.36 21.92
C LEU A 78 -16.91 2.02 23.27
N LYS A 79 -15.79 1.68 23.92
CA LYS A 79 -15.45 2.20 25.25
C LYS A 79 -15.26 3.71 25.22
N HIS A 80 -14.56 4.20 24.21
CA HIS A 80 -14.27 5.62 24.09
C HIS A 80 -15.26 6.34 23.22
N ASN A 81 -16.21 5.70 22.54
CA ASN A 81 -17.11 6.32 21.57
C ASN A 81 -16.34 7.12 20.50
N VAL A 82 -15.38 6.45 19.85
CA VAL A 82 -14.55 6.96 18.74
C VAL A 82 -14.60 5.97 17.59
N LEU A 83 -14.02 6.33 16.44
CA LEU A 83 -13.86 5.44 15.30
C LEU A 83 -12.36 5.23 15.03
N LEU A 84 -11.88 3.99 15.18
CA LEU A 84 -10.53 3.58 14.83
C LEU A 84 -10.56 2.85 13.49
N GLY A 85 -9.87 3.41 12.50
CA GLY A 85 -9.58 2.74 11.24
C GLY A 85 -8.28 1.94 11.37
N ASP A 86 -8.36 0.67 11.77
CA ASP A 86 -7.16 -0.17 11.93
C ASP A 86 -6.79 -0.96 10.65
N PHE A 87 -5.64 -0.61 10.06
CA PHE A 87 -5.06 -1.34 8.94
C PHE A 87 -3.99 -2.33 9.42
N ILE A 88 -4.38 -3.60 9.50
CA ILE A 88 -3.53 -4.68 10.01
C ILE A 88 -2.90 -5.48 8.87
N VAL A 89 -1.56 -5.48 8.83
CA VAL A 89 -0.74 -6.23 7.85
C VAL A 89 0.37 -7.02 8.52
N ASP A 90 0.80 -8.10 7.86
CA ASP A 90 2.03 -8.79 8.24
C ASP A 90 3.28 -8.14 7.63
N GLU A 91 4.45 -8.60 8.06
CA GLU A 91 5.75 -8.14 7.57
C GLU A 91 5.89 -8.31 6.06
N ALA A 92 5.48 -9.46 5.51
CA ALA A 92 5.57 -9.73 4.08
C ALA A 92 4.73 -8.74 3.25
N ARG A 93 3.49 -8.46 3.66
CA ARG A 93 2.64 -7.45 3.00
C ARG A 93 3.24 -6.07 3.11
N PHE A 94 3.77 -5.69 4.28
CA PHE A 94 4.40 -4.39 4.49
C PHE A 94 5.66 -4.20 3.62
N GLU A 95 6.48 -5.24 3.47
CA GLU A 95 7.63 -5.25 2.54
C GLU A 95 7.19 -5.10 1.08
N LEU A 96 6.09 -5.74 0.67
CA LEU A 96 5.54 -5.55 -0.67
C LEU A 96 5.07 -4.10 -0.87
N MET A 97 4.38 -3.50 0.11
CA MET A 97 3.98 -2.09 0.02
C MET A 97 5.20 -1.18 -0.14
N SER A 98 6.30 -1.47 0.57
CA SER A 98 7.58 -0.77 0.40
C SER A 98 8.16 -0.95 -0.99
N LYS A 99 8.23 -2.19 -1.48
CA LYS A 99 8.84 -2.54 -2.78
C LYS A 99 8.12 -1.85 -3.94
N TYR A 100 6.80 -1.79 -3.90
CA TYR A 100 5.98 -1.16 -4.93
C TYR A 100 5.67 0.31 -4.66
N ARG A 101 6.19 0.87 -3.56
CA ARG A 101 5.95 2.25 -3.12
C ARG A 101 4.46 2.57 -3.12
N GLU A 102 3.65 1.70 -2.53
CA GLU A 102 2.21 1.94 -2.46
C GLU A 102 1.89 3.27 -1.75
N PRO A 103 0.85 4.01 -2.17
CA PRO A 103 0.53 5.32 -1.61
C PRO A 103 0.44 5.31 -0.08
N LEU A 104 -0.20 4.28 0.49
CA LEU A 104 -0.30 4.12 1.94
C LEU A 104 1.08 3.97 2.60
N TYR A 105 1.99 3.16 2.04
CA TYR A 105 3.34 3.04 2.57
C TYR A 105 4.09 4.36 2.54
N GLN A 106 3.96 5.12 1.45
CA GLN A 106 4.57 6.44 1.36
C GLN A 106 4.04 7.37 2.45
N ALA A 107 2.71 7.43 2.63
CA ALA A 107 2.08 8.26 3.67
C ALA A 107 2.54 7.86 5.09
N LEU A 108 2.63 6.55 5.39
CA LEU A 108 3.16 6.05 6.66
C LEU A 108 4.59 6.54 6.92
N MET A 109 5.41 6.63 5.88
CA MET A 109 6.83 6.99 5.98
C MET A 109 7.11 8.49 5.94
N THR A 110 6.28 9.27 5.27
CA THR A 110 6.46 10.73 5.16
C THR A 110 5.73 11.48 6.27
N GLU A 111 4.50 11.09 6.58
CA GLU A 111 3.59 11.84 7.45
C GLU A 111 3.33 11.10 8.77
N GLY A 112 3.38 9.77 8.73
CA GLY A 112 3.04 8.90 9.86
C GLY A 112 3.81 9.21 11.15
N ILE A 113 3.15 8.92 12.27
CA ILE A 113 3.70 9.02 13.61
C ILE A 113 3.87 7.60 14.13
N GLU A 114 5.12 7.16 14.28
CA GLU A 114 5.42 5.88 14.91
C GLU A 114 5.09 5.94 16.41
N LEU A 115 4.02 5.26 16.81
CA LEU A 115 3.54 5.19 18.20
C LEU A 115 4.29 4.14 19.01
N TRP A 116 4.71 3.07 18.33
CA TRP A 116 5.43 1.97 18.93
C TRP A 116 6.23 1.20 17.88
N MET A 117 7.44 0.82 18.24
CA MET A 117 8.28 -0.10 17.47
C MET A 117 8.94 -1.07 18.46
N THR A 118 8.87 -2.37 18.18
CA THR A 118 9.70 -3.35 18.88
C THR A 118 11.11 -3.29 18.31
N LYS A 119 12.12 -3.20 19.17
CA LYS A 119 13.52 -3.31 18.74
C LYS A 119 13.81 -4.78 18.46
N SER A 120 13.43 -5.29 17.30
CA SER A 120 13.96 -6.57 16.83
C SER A 120 15.45 -6.39 16.49
N LYS A 121 16.29 -7.36 16.89
CA LYS A 121 17.61 -7.52 16.24
C LYS A 121 17.35 -7.60 14.74
N PRO A 122 18.13 -6.92 13.88
CA PRO A 122 17.88 -6.94 12.44
C PRO A 122 17.80 -8.40 12.02
N SER A 123 16.60 -8.81 11.58
CA SER A 123 16.40 -10.09 10.93
C SER A 123 17.45 -10.15 9.83
N SER A 124 18.41 -11.06 9.98
CA SER A 124 19.46 -11.28 9.00
C SER A 124 18.78 -11.40 7.65
N ARG A 125 18.94 -10.39 6.78
CA ARG A 125 18.50 -10.44 5.39
C ARG A 125 18.83 -11.84 4.89
N LYS A 126 17.82 -12.68 4.68
CA LYS A 126 18.00 -13.93 3.95
C LYS A 126 18.55 -13.47 2.60
N LYS A 127 19.85 -13.68 2.37
CA LYS A 127 20.47 -13.43 1.08
C LYS A 127 19.66 -14.27 0.09
N TRP A 128 18.89 -13.61 -0.75
CA TRP A 128 18.28 -14.22 -1.90
C TRP A 128 19.42 -14.66 -2.81
N ASN A 129 19.79 -15.94 -2.76
CA ASN A 129 20.62 -16.54 -3.78
C ASN A 129 19.72 -16.74 -4.99
N ALA A 130 19.82 -15.83 -5.96
CA ALA A 130 19.25 -16.08 -7.28
C ALA A 130 19.80 -17.43 -7.78
N PRO A 131 18.97 -18.31 -8.35
CA PRO A 131 19.49 -19.51 -8.99
C PRO A 131 20.45 -19.07 -10.08
N THR A 132 21.73 -19.43 -9.93
CA THR A 132 22.72 -19.26 -10.99
C THR A 132 22.20 -20.03 -12.19
N MET A 133 21.90 -19.30 -13.28
CA MET A 133 21.67 -19.93 -14.57
C MET A 133 22.96 -20.69 -14.93
N THR A 134 22.96 -22.00 -14.71
CA THR A 134 23.97 -22.88 -15.27
C THR A 134 23.88 -22.72 -16.78
N SER A 135 24.89 -22.08 -17.36
CA SER A 135 25.04 -21.96 -18.81
C SER A 135 25.10 -23.36 -19.41
N VAL A 136 23.98 -23.84 -19.96
CA VAL A 136 23.99 -25.00 -20.84
C VAL A 136 24.73 -24.58 -22.10
N SER A 137 25.97 -25.07 -22.22
CA SER A 137 26.82 -24.89 -23.39
C SER A 137 26.15 -25.57 -24.58
N ARG A 138 25.42 -24.78 -25.40
CA ARG A 138 24.92 -25.24 -26.70
C ARG A 138 26.13 -25.45 -27.62
N LYS A 139 26.54 -26.71 -27.79
CA LYS A 139 27.43 -27.11 -28.88
C LYS A 139 26.79 -26.69 -30.21
N ARG A 140 27.42 -25.74 -30.91
CA ARG A 140 27.10 -25.38 -32.29
C ARG A 140 27.47 -26.55 -33.20
N SER A 141 26.49 -27.33 -33.66
CA SER A 141 26.63 -28.22 -34.80
C SER A 141 26.43 -27.42 -36.10
N LYS A 142 27.38 -27.53 -37.03
CA LYS A 142 27.36 -26.87 -38.35
C LYS A 142 26.13 -27.30 -39.18
N PRO A 143 25.51 -26.42 -39.97
CA PRO A 143 24.41 -26.81 -40.86
C PRO A 143 24.94 -27.54 -42.10
N LYS A 144 24.36 -28.69 -42.43
CA LYS A 144 24.47 -29.33 -43.75
C LYS A 144 23.42 -28.72 -44.68
N ALA A 145 23.84 -28.42 -45.92
CA ALA A 145 23.01 -27.92 -47.00
C ALA A 145 21.97 -28.97 -47.44
N GLY A 146 20.74 -28.53 -47.71
CA GLY A 146 19.68 -29.41 -48.23
C GLY A 146 18.30 -28.74 -48.32
N ILE A 147 18.09 -27.98 -49.39
CA ILE A 147 16.87 -27.88 -50.23
C ILE A 147 15.51 -28.22 -49.57
N ALA A 148 14.64 -27.22 -49.41
CA ALA A 148 13.23 -27.24 -49.85
C ALA A 148 12.55 -25.86 -49.62
N LYS A 149 11.66 -25.51 -50.55
CA LYS A 149 11.00 -24.20 -50.78
C LYS A 149 9.91 -23.85 -49.74
N PRO A 150 9.50 -22.56 -49.63
CA PRO A 150 8.58 -22.08 -48.60
C PRO A 150 7.10 -22.31 -48.97
N LEU A 151 6.27 -22.65 -47.96
CA LEU A 151 4.81 -22.60 -48.04
C LEU A 151 4.31 -21.36 -47.30
N ALA A 152 3.39 -20.64 -47.94
CA ALA A 152 3.00 -19.26 -47.70
C ALA A 152 2.49 -18.94 -46.28
N ALA A 153 3.05 -17.88 -45.67
CA ALA A 153 2.40 -17.14 -44.60
C ALA A 153 1.47 -16.09 -45.24
N HIS A 154 0.16 -16.21 -44.99
CA HIS A 154 -0.81 -15.17 -45.31
C HIS A 154 -0.63 -14.01 -44.32
N THR A 155 0.01 -12.94 -44.77
CA THR A 155 0.00 -11.64 -44.09
C THR A 155 -1.20 -10.84 -44.61
N MET A 156 -2.18 -10.62 -43.74
CA MET A 156 -3.25 -9.64 -43.98
C MET A 156 -2.67 -8.21 -43.89
N PRO A 157 -2.95 -7.32 -44.86
CA PRO A 157 -2.45 -5.96 -44.85
C PRO A 157 -3.23 -5.08 -43.86
N SER A 158 -2.53 -4.42 -42.94
CA SER A 158 -3.09 -3.30 -42.17
C SER A 158 -3.18 -2.07 -43.07
N LEU A 159 -4.40 -1.64 -43.37
CA LEU A 159 -4.65 -0.44 -44.18
C LEU A 159 -5.53 0.53 -43.37
N ARG A 160 -4.91 1.56 -42.78
CA ARG A 160 -5.58 2.86 -42.66
C ARG A 160 -4.56 3.99 -42.48
N GLN A 161 -4.29 4.64 -43.60
CA GLN A 161 -3.62 5.94 -43.69
C GLN A 161 -4.49 7.06 -43.12
N GLN A 162 -3.78 8.06 -42.61
CA GLN A 162 -4.23 9.43 -42.38
C GLN A 162 -4.74 10.10 -43.66
N ALA A 163 -5.77 10.92 -43.53
CA ALA A 163 -5.93 12.19 -44.25
C ALA A 163 -6.91 13.05 -43.43
N GLN A 164 -6.43 14.07 -42.72
CA GLN A 164 -6.25 15.45 -43.16
C GLN A 164 -7.53 16.31 -43.13
N ARG A 165 -7.43 17.35 -42.28
CA ARG A 165 -7.78 18.76 -42.54
C ARG A 165 -9.23 19.10 -42.91
N SER A 166 -9.90 19.84 -42.02
CA SER A 166 -10.31 21.25 -42.27
C SER A 166 -11.12 21.82 -41.08
N SER A 167 -10.56 22.85 -40.43
CA SER A 167 -11.31 23.94 -39.79
C SER A 167 -11.97 24.82 -40.89
N PRO A 168 -12.92 25.76 -40.66
CA PRO A 168 -13.07 26.56 -39.43
C PRO A 168 -14.48 27.11 -39.03
N ARG A 169 -14.51 27.68 -37.81
CA ARG A 169 -15.21 28.91 -37.33
C ARG A 169 -16.75 29.06 -37.31
N ALA A 170 -17.17 29.56 -36.14
CA ALA A 170 -18.25 30.54 -35.84
C ALA A 170 -19.70 30.00 -35.98
N SER A 171 -20.70 30.35 -35.17
CA SER A 171 -20.99 31.54 -34.35
C SER A 171 -22.13 31.17 -33.36
N ARG A 172 -22.08 31.63 -32.11
CA ARG A 172 -22.97 32.65 -31.51
C ARG A 172 -24.49 32.41 -31.67
N ALA A 173 -25.14 32.01 -30.59
CA ALA A 173 -26.46 32.53 -30.20
C ALA A 173 -26.68 32.33 -28.69
N LYS A 174 -26.37 33.37 -27.91
CA LYS A 174 -27.10 33.62 -26.66
C LYS A 174 -28.44 34.21 -27.10
N ASN A 175 -29.55 33.62 -26.69
CA ASN A 175 -30.81 34.35 -26.70
C ASN A 175 -31.45 34.29 -25.31
N THR A 176 -31.97 35.45 -24.97
CA THR A 176 -32.42 35.97 -23.68
C THR A 176 -33.93 35.83 -23.54
N ARG A 177 -34.38 35.87 -22.26
CA ARG A 177 -35.70 36.35 -21.77
C ARG A 177 -36.90 35.42 -22.07
N ALA A 178 -37.92 35.34 -21.23
CA ALA A 178 -38.37 36.17 -20.11
C ALA A 178 -39.01 35.27 -19.03
#